data_AF-A0A368JKC8-F1
#
_entry.id   AF-A0A368JKC8-F1
#
_cell.length_a   1.000
_cell.length_b   1.000
_cell.length_c   1.000
_cell.angle_alpha   90.00
_cell.angle_beta   90.00
_cell.angle_gamma   90.00
#
_symmetry.space_group_name_H-M   'P 1'
#
loop_
_entity.id
_entity.type
_entity.pdbx_description
1 polymer ?
#
loop_
_entity_poly.entity_id
_entity_poly.type
_entity_poly.pdbx_seq_one_letter_code
_entity_poly.pdbx_strand_id
1 'polypeptide(L)'
;MKTSIGISAENREVVAHQLAKLLADEFVLYTKTLNAHWNLEGMDFHSVHLYFEELYTQSAGIVDDVAERIRQLGHYAPATLKSFLELTHLTEHDAGGNDSRSLIKKLLADHESIIAFIRGNIDEFADAHKDAGTSDYITGLMEKHEKIAWMLRAHIK
;
A
#
# COMPACT_ATOMS: atom_id res chain seq x y z
N MET A 1 -24.77 2.49 15.48
CA MET A 1 -24.27 2.32 16.86
C MET A 1 -22.84 2.85 16.91
N LYS A 2 -22.40 3.52 17.99
CA LYS A 2 -21.03 4.05 18.08
C LYS A 2 -20.04 2.90 18.31
N THR A 3 -18.92 2.88 17.59
CA THR A 3 -17.85 1.90 17.80
C THR A 3 -17.30 2.03 19.22
N SER A 4 -17.25 0.91 19.96
CA SER A 4 -16.83 0.84 21.36
C SER A 4 -15.91 -0.36 21.56
N ILE A 5 -14.63 -0.18 21.22
CA ILE A 5 -13.59 -1.24 21.21
C ILE A 5 -12.45 -0.98 22.20
N GLY A 6 -12.66 -0.10 23.19
CA GLY A 6 -11.64 0.25 24.18
C GLY A 6 -10.63 1.33 23.75
N ILE A 7 -10.82 1.94 22.58
CA ILE A 7 -10.00 3.06 22.05
C ILE A 7 -10.86 4.32 21.99
N SER A 8 -10.30 5.47 22.41
CA SER A 8 -11.00 6.76 22.39
C SER A 8 -11.44 7.14 20.96
N ALA A 9 -12.46 8.00 20.85
CA ALA A 9 -12.95 8.39 19.53
C ALA A 9 -11.91 9.20 18.76
N GLU A 10 -11.19 10.06 19.47
CA GLU A 10 -10.15 10.92 18.97
C GLU A 10 -8.96 10.10 18.43
N ASN A 11 -8.53 9.07 19.17
CA ASN A 11 -7.43 8.21 18.72
C ASN A 11 -7.83 7.37 17.51
N ARG A 12 -9.06 6.81 17.48
CA ARG A 12 -9.55 6.06 16.31
C ARG A 12 -9.62 6.94 15.06
N GLU A 13 -9.98 8.21 15.21
CA GLU A 13 -10.03 9.16 14.10
C GLU A 13 -8.64 9.43 13.52
N VAL A 14 -7.63 9.65 14.38
CA VAL A 14 -6.24 9.87 13.93
C VAL A 14 -5.70 8.64 13.21
N VAL A 15 -5.86 7.44 13.79
CA VAL A 15 -5.40 6.19 13.17
C VAL A 15 -6.12 5.94 11.84
N ALA A 16 -7.45 6.13 11.79
CA ALA A 16 -8.22 6.00 10.56
C ALA A 16 -7.76 6.98 9.47
N HIS A 17 -7.36 8.20 9.84
CA HIS A 17 -6.84 9.17 8.89
C HIS A 17 -5.48 8.75 8.31
N GLN A 18 -4.58 8.17 9.11
CA GLN A 18 -3.31 7.65 8.59
C GLN A 18 -3.52 6.40 7.72
N LEU A 19 -4.42 5.50 8.12
CA LEU A 19 -4.82 4.37 7.29
C LEU A 19 -5.46 4.80 5.96
N ALA A 20 -6.19 5.92 5.94
CA ALA A 20 -6.77 6.46 4.70
C ALA A 20 -5.69 6.92 3.70
N LYS A 21 -4.54 7.43 4.18
CA LYS A 21 -3.37 7.73 3.34
C LYS A 21 -2.73 6.45 2.82
N LEU A 22 -2.52 5.48 3.72
CA LEU A 22 -1.99 4.16 3.34
C LEU A 22 -2.89 3.50 2.27
N LEU A 23 -4.21 3.51 2.46
CA LEU A 23 -5.16 2.98 1.47
C LEU A 23 -5.01 3.67 0.10
N ALA A 24 -4.79 4.98 0.10
CA ALA A 24 -4.56 5.73 -1.14
C ALA A 24 -3.26 5.29 -1.82
N ASP A 25 -2.18 5.09 -1.06
CA ASP A 25 -0.90 4.59 -1.58
C ASP A 25 -1.02 3.17 -2.13
N GLU A 26 -1.71 2.27 -1.41
CA GLU A 26 -1.97 0.91 -1.87
C GLU A 26 -2.78 0.89 -3.17
N PHE A 27 -3.79 1.75 -3.28
CA PHE A 27 -4.62 1.83 -4.49
C PHE A 27 -3.85 2.39 -5.70
N VAL A 28 -2.99 3.39 -5.47
CA VAL A 28 -2.09 3.93 -6.50
C VAL A 28 -1.08 2.87 -6.93
N LEU A 29 -0.44 2.17 -5.98
CA LEU A 29 0.50 1.09 -6.27
C LEU A 29 -0.18 -0.06 -7.03
N TYR A 30 -1.39 -0.46 -6.63
CA TYR A 30 -2.20 -1.44 -7.35
C TYR A 30 -2.43 -1.03 -8.80
N THR A 31 -2.85 0.23 -9.01
CA THR A 31 -3.09 0.78 -10.35
C THR A 31 -1.81 0.84 -11.18
N LYS A 32 -0.68 1.24 -10.59
CA LYS A 32 0.63 1.23 -11.25
C LYS A 32 1.12 -0.18 -11.60
N THR A 33 0.80 -1.17 -10.77
CA THR A 33 1.13 -2.57 -11.03
C THR A 33 0.30 -3.14 -12.19
N LEU A 34 -0.98 -2.79 -12.28
CA LEU A 34 -1.81 -3.09 -13.46
C LEU A 34 -1.25 -2.44 -14.72
N ASN A 35 -0.84 -1.17 -14.64
CA ASN A 35 -0.22 -0.47 -15.75
C ASN A 35 1.06 -1.20 -16.22
N ALA A 36 1.92 -1.59 -15.28
CA ALA A 36 3.13 -2.35 -15.57
C ALA A 36 2.82 -3.71 -16.20
N HIS A 37 1.81 -4.42 -15.70
CA HIS A 37 1.35 -5.69 -16.27
C HIS A 37 0.88 -5.55 -17.72
N TRP A 38 0.09 -4.52 -18.04
CA TRP A 38 -0.46 -4.33 -19.39
C TRP A 38 0.55 -3.82 -20.41
N ASN A 39 1.44 -2.91 -20.02
CA ASN A 39 2.27 -2.16 -20.96
C ASN A 39 3.71 -2.66 -21.05
N LEU A 40 4.07 -3.71 -20.31
CA LEU A 40 5.40 -4.30 -20.35
C LEU A 40 5.81 -4.73 -21.77
N GLU A 41 7.05 -4.41 -22.14
CA GLU A 41 7.69 -4.85 -23.38
C GLU A 41 9.09 -5.42 -23.07
N GLY A 42 9.51 -6.48 -23.75
CA GLY A 42 10.86 -7.05 -23.56
C GLY A 42 10.96 -8.54 -23.88
N MET A 43 12.19 -9.06 -23.90
CA MET A 43 12.44 -10.50 -24.12
C MET A 43 11.91 -11.39 -22.99
N ASP A 44 11.81 -10.82 -21.79
CA ASP A 44 11.32 -11.42 -20.55
C ASP A 44 9.83 -11.14 -20.30
N PHE A 45 9.12 -10.61 -21.32
CA PHE A 45 7.72 -10.20 -21.26
C PHE A 45 6.85 -11.21 -20.52
N HIS A 46 6.83 -12.47 -20.95
CA HIS A 46 5.90 -13.46 -20.41
C HIS A 46 6.13 -13.72 -18.91
N SER A 47 7.38 -13.89 -18.48
CA SER A 47 7.70 -14.13 -17.06
C SER A 47 7.38 -12.94 -16.18
N VAL A 48 7.73 -11.73 -16.61
CA VAL A 48 7.52 -10.52 -15.79
C VAL A 48 6.05 -10.09 -15.81
N HIS A 49 5.34 -10.32 -16.91
CA HIS A 49 3.89 -10.11 -17.02
C HIS A 49 3.12 -10.96 -16.01
N LEU A 50 3.44 -12.26 -15.89
CA LEU A 50 2.83 -13.14 -14.88
C LEU A 50 3.23 -12.75 -13.45
N TYR A 51 4.46 -12.31 -13.24
CA TYR A 51 4.89 -11.82 -11.94
C TYR A 51 4.12 -10.56 -11.52
N PHE A 52 3.92 -9.60 -12.42
CA PHE A 52 3.08 -8.43 -12.13
C PHE A 52 1.62 -8.80 -11.89
N GLU A 53 1.13 -9.90 -12.46
CA GLU A 53 -0.19 -10.45 -12.14
C GLU A 53 -0.31 -10.97 -10.72
N GLU A 54 0.67 -11.73 -10.25
CA GLU A 54 0.75 -12.13 -8.84
C GLU A 54 0.80 -10.92 -7.91
N LEU A 55 1.53 -9.87 -8.28
CA LEU A 55 1.64 -8.66 -7.47
C LEU A 55 0.32 -7.88 -7.41
N TYR A 56 -0.34 -7.58 -8.53
CA TYR A 56 -1.59 -6.81 -8.48
C TYR A 56 -2.69 -7.61 -7.77
N THR A 57 -2.69 -8.95 -7.88
CA THR A 57 -3.64 -9.82 -7.17
C THR A 57 -3.44 -9.73 -5.66
N GLN A 58 -2.20 -9.74 -5.19
CA GLN A 58 -1.87 -9.53 -3.78
C GLN A 58 -2.24 -8.12 -3.31
N SER A 59 -1.94 -7.09 -4.12
CA SER A 59 -2.30 -5.69 -3.82
C SER A 59 -3.81 -5.49 -3.70
N ALA A 60 -4.62 -6.17 -4.51
CA ALA A 60 -6.08 -6.08 -4.41
C ALA A 60 -6.59 -6.55 -3.03
N GLY A 61 -6.01 -7.62 -2.48
CA GLY A 61 -6.33 -8.09 -1.13
C GLY A 61 -5.86 -7.10 -0.05
N ILE A 62 -4.67 -6.52 -0.20
CA ILE A 62 -4.15 -5.51 0.72
C ILE A 62 -5.04 -4.26 0.75
N VAL A 63 -5.50 -3.77 -0.41
CA VAL A 63 -6.43 -2.63 -0.50
C VAL A 63 -7.70 -2.89 0.30
N ASP A 64 -8.28 -4.09 0.16
CA ASP A 64 -9.48 -4.49 0.91
C ASP A 64 -9.21 -4.55 2.42
N ASP A 65 -8.15 -5.25 2.84
CA ASP A 65 -7.77 -5.38 4.25
C ASP A 65 -7.57 -4.01 4.92
N VAL A 66 -6.89 -3.07 4.26
CA VAL A 66 -6.68 -1.71 4.79
C VAL A 66 -8.00 -0.94 4.88
N ALA A 67 -8.85 -1.01 3.85
CA ALA A 67 -10.15 -0.36 3.84
C ALA A 67 -11.06 -0.91 4.96
N GLU A 68 -11.10 -2.22 5.13
CA GLU A 68 -11.86 -2.86 6.19
C GLU A 68 -11.30 -2.53 7.58
N ARG A 69 -9.98 -2.38 7.74
CA ARG A 69 -9.40 -1.92 9.00
C ARG A 69 -9.88 -0.52 9.38
N ILE A 70 -9.99 0.41 8.43
CA ILE A 70 -10.60 1.73 8.66
C ILE A 70 -12.06 1.59 9.13
N ARG A 71 -12.83 0.68 8.51
CA ARG A 71 -14.21 0.40 8.90
C ARG A 71 -14.34 -0.20 10.29
N GLN A 72 -13.42 -1.08 10.70
CA GLN A 72 -13.36 -1.66 12.05
C GLN A 72 -13.15 -0.56 13.12
N LEU A 73 -12.41 0.50 12.79
CA LEU A 73 -12.27 1.68 13.64
C LEU A 73 -13.50 2.59 13.65
N GLY A 74 -14.52 2.31 12.83
CA GLY A 74 -15.77 3.07 12.77
C GLY A 74 -15.76 4.28 11.85
N HIS A 75 -14.74 4.43 10.99
CA HIS A 75 -14.60 5.53 10.04
C HIS A 75 -14.82 5.03 8.61
N TYR A 76 -15.27 5.88 7.68
CA TYR A 76 -15.46 5.47 6.28
C TYR A 76 -14.14 5.47 5.53
N ALA A 77 -13.87 4.39 4.80
CA ALA A 77 -12.73 4.32 3.90
C ALA A 77 -13.00 5.20 2.66
N PRO A 78 -12.04 6.05 2.23
CA PRO A 78 -12.13 6.71 0.94
C PRO A 78 -12.12 5.68 -0.20
N ALA A 79 -12.86 5.96 -1.27
CA ALA A 79 -13.02 5.02 -2.39
C ALA A 79 -13.20 5.72 -3.75
N THR A 80 -12.77 6.99 -3.86
CA THR A 80 -12.78 7.72 -5.14
C THR A 80 -11.37 8.00 -5.59
N LEU A 81 -11.13 8.00 -6.90
CA LEU A 81 -9.81 8.34 -7.45
C LEU A 81 -9.35 9.73 -6.99
N LYS A 82 -10.27 10.72 -7.01
CA LYS A 82 -9.98 12.07 -6.51
C LYS A 82 -9.49 12.06 -5.06
N SER A 83 -10.19 11.37 -4.16
CA SER A 83 -9.77 11.28 -2.76
C SER A 83 -8.43 10.58 -2.59
N PHE A 84 -8.14 9.54 -3.38
CA PHE A 84 -6.85 8.85 -3.30
C PHE A 84 -5.71 9.75 -3.77
N LEU A 85 -5.90 10.49 -4.86
CA LEU A 85 -4.88 11.43 -5.34
C LEU A 85 -4.63 12.61 -4.40
N GLU A 86 -5.62 13.00 -3.60
CA GLU A 86 -5.45 14.03 -2.56
C GLU A 86 -4.72 13.51 -1.30
N LEU A 87 -4.74 12.19 -1.06
CA LEU A 87 -4.23 11.57 0.16
C LEU A 87 -2.88 10.87 -0.01
N THR A 88 -2.61 10.31 -1.19
CA THR A 88 -1.41 9.53 -1.46
C THR A 88 -0.15 10.38 -1.33
N HIS A 89 0.92 9.77 -0.84
CA HIS A 89 2.26 10.35 -0.88
C HIS A 89 3.10 9.82 -2.06
N LEU A 90 2.55 8.88 -2.83
CA LEU A 90 3.20 8.36 -4.03
C LEU A 90 3.00 9.31 -5.22
N THR A 91 3.96 9.26 -6.15
CA THR A 91 3.78 9.93 -7.44
C THR A 91 3.02 9.00 -8.39
N GLU A 92 1.81 9.41 -8.80
CA GLU A 92 1.01 8.68 -9.79
C GLU A 92 1.65 8.74 -11.18
N HIS A 93 2.22 9.89 -11.55
CA HIS A 93 2.75 10.13 -12.90
C HIS A 93 3.86 9.14 -13.26
N ASP A 94 3.63 8.39 -14.34
CA ASP A 94 4.57 7.42 -14.84
C ASP A 94 5.45 7.99 -15.96
N ALA A 95 6.68 8.41 -15.61
CA ALA A 95 7.70 8.79 -16.59
C ALA A 95 8.67 7.62 -16.78
N GLY A 96 8.95 7.23 -18.04
CA GLY A 96 10.03 6.28 -18.36
C GLY A 96 9.66 5.26 -19.44
N GLY A 97 10.50 4.23 -19.57
CA GLY A 97 10.28 3.12 -20.50
C GLY A 97 9.34 2.05 -19.97
N ASN A 98 8.85 1.23 -20.89
CA ASN A 98 8.00 0.06 -20.65
C ASN A 98 8.80 -1.24 -20.51
N ASP A 99 10.13 -1.16 -20.44
CA ASP A 99 10.97 -2.32 -20.18
C ASP A 99 10.88 -2.79 -18.71
N SER A 100 11.12 -4.08 -18.47
CA SER A 100 11.07 -4.68 -17.13
C SER A 100 11.87 -3.92 -16.10
N ARG A 101 13.08 -3.47 -16.43
CA ARG A 101 13.97 -2.80 -15.48
C ARG A 101 13.41 -1.44 -15.06
N SER A 102 12.87 -0.68 -16.00
CA SER A 102 12.23 0.61 -15.73
C SER A 102 10.99 0.43 -14.84
N LEU A 103 10.10 -0.49 -15.18
CA LEU A 103 8.87 -0.74 -14.42
C LEU A 103 9.15 -1.29 -13.01
N ILE A 104 10.04 -2.27 -12.88
CA ILE A 104 10.43 -2.84 -11.59
C ILE A 104 11.03 -1.77 -10.66
N LYS A 105 11.85 -0.85 -11.17
CA LYS A 105 12.40 0.24 -10.36
C LYS A 105 11.34 1.18 -9.81
N LYS A 106 10.32 1.49 -10.61
CA LYS A 106 9.21 2.37 -10.20
C LYS A 106 8.40 1.71 -9.07
N LEU A 107 7.97 0.46 -9.29
CA LEU A 107 7.21 -0.29 -8.28
C LEU A 107 8.04 -0.51 -7.00
N LEU A 108 9.33 -0.80 -7.13
CA LEU A 108 10.22 -0.94 -5.98
C LEU A 108 10.27 0.33 -5.13
N ALA A 109 10.41 1.50 -5.77
CA ALA A 109 10.47 2.77 -5.06
C ALA A 109 9.18 3.05 -4.27
N ASP A 110 8.02 2.74 -4.85
CA ASP A 110 6.73 2.88 -4.16
C ASP A 110 6.61 1.92 -2.97
N HIS A 111 7.00 0.65 -3.14
CA HIS A 111 7.05 -0.32 -2.04
C HIS A 111 7.96 0.16 -0.90
N GLU A 112 9.15 0.67 -1.21
CA GLU A 112 10.08 1.19 -0.20
C GLU A 112 9.53 2.45 0.50
N SER A 113 8.78 3.30 -0.21
CA SER A 113 8.08 4.45 0.36
C SER A 113 6.98 4.01 1.34
N ILE A 114 6.16 3.05 0.95
CA ILE A 114 5.11 2.47 1.80
C ILE A 114 5.72 1.82 3.05
N ILE A 115 6.81 1.05 2.92
CA ILE A 115 7.53 0.46 4.06
C ILE A 115 7.96 1.55 5.04
N ALA A 116 8.53 2.65 4.56
CA ALA A 116 8.96 3.75 5.42
C ALA A 116 7.77 4.44 6.11
N PHE A 117 6.66 4.67 5.38
CA PHE A 117 5.43 5.21 5.93
C PHE A 117 4.86 4.32 7.04
N ILE A 118 4.73 3.03 6.78
CA ILE A 118 4.23 2.06 7.76
C ILE A 118 5.12 2.05 8.99
N ARG A 119 6.44 1.93 8.81
CA ARG A 119 7.41 1.87 9.91
C ARG A 119 7.30 3.09 10.84
N GLY A 120 7.08 4.28 10.27
CA GLY A 120 6.89 5.50 11.05
C GLY A 120 5.60 5.56 11.87
N ASN A 121 4.61 4.72 11.56
CA ASN A 121 3.30 4.69 12.25
C ASN A 121 3.15 3.52 13.25
N ILE A 122 4.02 2.51 13.22
CA ILE A 122 3.91 1.32 14.10
C ILE A 122 3.84 1.71 15.58
N ASP A 123 4.86 2.42 16.07
CA ASP A 123 4.94 2.80 17.48
C ASP A 123 3.91 3.89 17.82
N GLU A 124 3.63 4.81 16.90
CA GLU A 124 2.62 5.87 17.08
C GLU A 124 1.23 5.28 17.32
N PHE A 125 0.84 4.26 16.54
CA PHE A 125 -0.46 3.60 16.70
C PHE A 125 -0.55 2.86 18.04
N ALA A 126 0.49 2.14 18.44
CA ALA A 126 0.51 1.39 19.70
C ALA A 126 0.57 2.31 20.93
N ASP A 127 1.54 3.22 20.96
CA ASP A 127 1.91 3.95 22.17
C ASP A 127 1.12 5.24 22.34
N ALA A 128 1.02 6.06 21.30
CA ALA A 128 0.31 7.34 21.38
C ALA A 128 -1.21 7.14 21.28
N HIS A 129 -1.66 6.29 20.35
CA HIS A 129 -3.08 6.11 20.06
C HIS A 129 -3.73 4.91 20.74
N LYS A 130 -2.96 4.06 21.43
CA LYS A 130 -3.46 2.87 22.15
C LYS A 130 -4.19 1.87 21.25
N ASP A 131 -3.79 1.81 19.98
CA ASP A 131 -4.31 0.89 18.97
C ASP A 131 -3.26 -0.16 18.59
N ALA A 132 -2.95 -1.03 19.54
CA ALA A 132 -2.03 -2.15 19.33
C ALA A 132 -2.51 -3.09 18.20
N GLY A 133 -3.83 -3.18 17.97
CA GLY A 133 -4.39 -4.02 16.90
C GLY A 133 -4.08 -3.48 15.50
N THR A 134 -4.14 -2.15 15.30
CA THR A 134 -3.74 -1.56 14.02
C THR A 134 -2.23 -1.56 13.87
N SER A 135 -1.48 -1.32 14.96
CA SER A 135 -0.01 -1.42 14.97
C SER A 135 0.47 -2.81 14.54
N ASP A 136 -0.10 -3.89 15.11
CA ASP A 136 0.17 -5.27 14.73
C ASP A 136 -0.18 -5.55 13.26
N TYR A 137 -1.38 -5.14 12.83
CA TYR A 137 -1.82 -5.26 11.44
C TYR A 137 -0.83 -4.62 10.45
N ILE A 138 -0.45 -3.36 10.67
CA ILE A 138 0.47 -2.68 9.75
C ILE A 138 1.90 -3.24 9.85
N THR A 139 2.31 -3.80 10.98
CA THR A 139 3.60 -4.50 11.11
C THR A 139 3.65 -5.72 10.20
N GLY A 140 2.58 -6.53 10.18
CA GLY A 140 2.47 -7.66 9.25
C GLY A 140 2.40 -7.21 7.78
N LEU A 141 1.73 -6.09 7.50
CA LEU A 141 1.70 -5.51 6.16
C LEU A 141 3.10 -5.02 5.70
N MET A 142 3.87 -4.41 6.60
CA MET A 142 5.25 -3.98 6.32
C MET A 142 6.11 -5.16 5.86
N GLU A 143 6.05 -6.29 6.56
CA GLU A 143 6.81 -7.50 6.22
C GLU A 143 6.46 -8.00 4.81
N LYS A 144 5.16 -7.96 4.44
CA LYS A 144 4.71 -8.32 3.08
C LYS A 144 5.37 -7.43 2.03
N HIS A 145 5.37 -6.10 2.22
CA HIS A 145 6.04 -5.20 1.29
C HIS A 145 7.56 -5.39 1.28
N GLU A 146 8.20 -5.63 2.42
CA GLU A 146 9.65 -5.88 2.50
C GLU A 146 10.05 -7.12 1.68
N LYS A 147 9.23 -8.18 1.72
CA LYS A 147 9.40 -9.38 0.89
C LYS A 147 9.27 -9.06 -0.59
N ILE A 148 8.23 -8.31 -1.00
CA ILE A 148 8.03 -7.92 -2.41
C ILE A 148 9.19 -7.03 -2.89
N ALA A 149 9.59 -6.05 -2.09
CA ALA A 149 10.71 -5.16 -2.40
C ALA A 149 12.02 -5.94 -2.55
N TRP A 150 12.26 -6.98 -1.75
CA TRP A 150 13.40 -7.88 -1.95
C TRP A 150 13.35 -8.60 -3.30
N MET A 151 12.21 -9.19 -3.64
CA MET A 151 12.05 -9.87 -4.93
C MET A 151 12.26 -8.92 -6.10
N LEU A 152 11.69 -7.71 -6.05
CA LEU A 152 11.89 -6.67 -7.07
C LEU A 152 13.37 -6.27 -7.19
N ARG A 153 14.05 -6.01 -6.06
CA ARG A 153 15.51 -5.71 -6.06
C ARG A 153 16.31 -6.83 -6.73
N ALA A 154 15.94 -8.10 -6.50
CA ALA A 154 16.67 -9.24 -7.06
C ALA A 154 16.65 -9.28 -8.60
N HIS A 155 15.63 -8.73 -9.26
CA HIS A 155 15.53 -8.69 -10.72
C HIS A 155 16.45 -7.65 -11.37
N ILE A 156 16.90 -6.64 -10.62
CA ILE A 156 17.63 -5.47 -11.18
C ILE A 156 19.03 -5.28 -10.61
N LYS A 157 19.50 -6.23 -9.80
CA LYS A 157 20.87 -6.29 -9.28
C LYS A 157 21.90 -6.47 -10.38
#